data_AF-K0EXZ4-F1
#
_entry.id   AF-K0EXZ4-F1
#
_cell.length_a   1.000
_cell.length_b   1.000
_cell.length_c   1.000
_cell.angle_alpha   90.00
_cell.angle_beta   90.00
_cell.angle_gamma   90.00
#
_symmetry.space_group_name_H-M   'P 1'
#
loop_
_entity.id
_entity.type
_entity.pdbx_description
1 polymer ?
#
loop_
_entity_poly.entity_id
_entity_poly.type
_entity_poly.pdbx_seq_one_letter_code
_entity_poly.pdbx_strand_id
1 'polypeptide(L)'
;MATPDAALRRLLRDIGKLLQPYGFEGSEPSWVRVEEGGVAVVGRTRALRSWTDGQQVLRFGLSLRVTPTAWWEFGNWRAAQLGRAPSPLAAATGPDLIADGLPEAMTELWSLRTEPDQPGQVQSGDVEVIRAELPRRVHAYARRARQLLEPDRYLDELLAQPDRQVATWEAITVLLAERGPTPEFDDALAQLRALAPANHADEVLAYARARAAVA
;
A
#
# COMPACT_ATOMS: atom_id res chain seq x y z
N MET A 1 33.99 -5.10 3.64
CA MET A 1 33.15 -5.55 2.50
C MET A 1 31.88 -6.18 3.05
N ALA A 2 30.76 -6.12 2.33
CA ALA A 2 29.43 -6.47 2.86
C ALA A 2 28.77 -7.58 2.04
N THR A 3 28.06 -8.47 2.73
CA THR A 3 27.16 -9.43 2.07
C THR A 3 25.94 -8.71 1.47
N PRO A 4 25.23 -9.31 0.48
CA PRO A 4 24.00 -8.75 -0.05
C PRO A 4 22.97 -8.40 1.04
N ASP A 5 22.85 -9.22 2.08
CA ASP A 5 21.95 -8.96 3.22
C ASP A 5 22.40 -7.78 4.09
N ALA A 6 23.71 -7.66 4.36
CA ALA A 6 24.24 -6.54 5.11
C ALA A 6 24.08 -5.21 4.34
N ALA A 7 24.29 -5.24 3.02
CA ALA A 7 24.07 -4.10 2.14
C ALA A 7 22.59 -3.70 2.08
N LEU A 8 21.70 -4.67 1.89
CA LEU A 8 20.25 -4.45 1.90
C LEU A 8 19.80 -3.81 3.22
N ARG A 9 20.19 -4.35 4.38
CA ARG A 9 19.84 -3.76 5.69
C ARG A 9 20.34 -2.32 5.84
N ARG A 10 21.53 -2.00 5.29
CA ARG A 10 22.05 -0.62 5.31
C ARG A 10 21.21 0.30 4.43
N LEU A 11 20.87 -0.13 3.23
CA LEU A 11 20.00 0.63 2.31
C LEU A 11 18.61 0.85 2.91
N LEU A 12 18.06 -0.14 3.60
CA LEU A 12 16.75 -0.02 4.28
C LEU A 12 16.79 0.95 5.46
N ARG A 13 17.89 1.01 6.22
CA ARG A 13 18.08 2.08 7.22
C ARG A 13 18.14 3.47 6.58
N ASP A 14 18.79 3.59 5.43
CA ASP A 14 18.85 4.86 4.68
C ASP A 14 17.46 5.26 4.15
N ILE A 15 16.65 4.29 3.68
CA ILE A 15 15.23 4.50 3.31
C ILE A 15 14.42 5.02 4.50
N GLY A 16 14.52 4.38 5.67
CA GLY A 16 13.79 4.81 6.87
C GLY A 16 14.11 6.26 7.27
N LYS A 17 15.39 6.66 7.20
CA LYS A 17 15.80 8.05 7.46
C LYS A 17 15.20 9.05 6.46
N LEU A 18 15.08 8.66 5.20
CA LEU A 18 14.49 9.49 4.15
C LEU A 18 12.96 9.62 4.27
N LEU A 19 12.31 8.63 4.89
CA LEU A 19 10.87 8.61 5.15
C LEU A 19 10.48 9.39 6.42
N GLN A 20 11.35 9.46 7.42
CA GLN A 20 11.09 10.13 8.70
C GLN A 20 10.61 11.59 8.57
N PRO A 21 11.15 12.46 7.68
CA PRO A 21 10.64 13.82 7.50
C PRO A 21 9.21 13.89 6.94
N TYR A 22 8.73 12.82 6.33
CA TYR A 22 7.34 12.67 5.89
C TYR A 22 6.46 12.07 6.99
N GLY A 23 6.99 11.92 8.21
CA GLY A 23 6.36 11.36 9.40
C GLY A 23 5.92 9.90 9.25
N PHE A 24 6.69 9.13 8.50
CA PHE A 24 6.62 7.67 8.53
C PHE A 24 7.54 7.14 9.63
N GLU A 25 7.04 6.19 10.41
CA GLU A 25 7.72 5.57 11.53
C GLU A 25 7.83 4.06 11.34
N GLY A 26 8.73 3.42 12.11
CA GLY A 26 8.94 1.98 12.05
C GLY A 26 10.31 1.59 11.50
N SER A 27 10.43 0.33 11.11
CA SER A 27 11.69 -0.26 10.66
C SER A 27 11.43 -1.33 9.59
N GLU A 28 12.49 -1.85 8.96
CA GLU A 28 12.37 -2.89 7.94
C GLU A 28 11.39 -4.01 8.41
N PRO A 29 10.47 -4.47 7.54
CA PRO A 29 10.37 -4.18 6.11
C PRO A 29 9.41 -3.04 5.73
N SER A 30 8.82 -2.33 6.68
CA SER A 30 7.77 -1.34 6.39
C SER A 30 7.76 -0.17 7.36
N TRP A 31 7.52 1.02 6.81
CA TRP A 31 7.33 2.25 7.55
C TRP A 31 5.90 2.72 7.38
N VAL A 32 5.29 3.15 8.47
CA VAL A 32 3.86 3.41 8.59
C VAL A 32 3.66 4.87 8.97
N ARG A 33 2.66 5.50 8.37
CA ARG A 33 2.17 6.83 8.73
C ARG A 33 0.68 6.74 8.97
N VAL A 34 0.25 7.06 10.18
CA VAL A 34 -1.16 7.11 10.55
C VAL A 34 -1.61 8.58 10.57
N GLU A 35 -2.73 8.86 9.92
CA GLU A 35 -3.42 10.15 9.92
C GLU A 35 -4.92 9.92 10.14
N GLU A 36 -5.69 11.00 10.26
CA GLU A 36 -7.16 10.94 10.38
C GLU A 36 -7.80 10.27 9.16
N GLY A 37 -7.29 10.52 7.96
CA GLY A 37 -7.76 9.91 6.71
C GLY A 37 -7.46 8.42 6.57
N GLY A 38 -6.56 7.87 7.40
CA GLY A 38 -6.23 6.44 7.39
C GLY A 38 -4.77 6.14 7.67
N VAL A 39 -4.29 5.03 7.13
CA VAL A 39 -2.88 4.61 7.26
C VAL A 39 -2.23 4.47 5.89
N ALA A 40 -1.04 5.02 5.74
CA ALA A 40 -0.16 4.76 4.61
C ALA A 40 1.05 3.93 5.03
N VAL A 41 1.45 3.00 4.18
CA VAL A 41 2.60 2.12 4.39
C VAL A 41 3.51 2.18 3.17
N VAL A 42 4.74 2.63 3.38
CA VAL A 42 5.83 2.43 2.41
C VAL A 42 6.66 1.25 2.90
N GLY A 43 6.88 0.26 2.05
CA GLY A 43 7.60 -0.94 2.42
C GLY A 43 8.66 -1.35 1.42
N ARG A 44 9.39 -2.40 1.76
CA ARG A 44 10.20 -3.16 0.82
C ARG A 44 9.32 -4.20 0.14
N THR A 45 9.47 -4.39 -1.16
CA THR A 45 8.93 -5.59 -1.83
C THR A 45 9.58 -6.86 -1.27
N ARG A 46 9.01 -8.03 -1.60
CA ARG A 46 9.66 -9.30 -1.30
C ARG A 46 11.03 -9.35 -1.98
N ALA A 47 12.09 -9.65 -1.22
CA ALA A 47 13.41 -9.85 -1.81
C ALA A 47 13.41 -11.12 -2.67
N LEU A 48 13.78 -10.99 -3.94
CA LEU A 48 13.89 -12.09 -4.89
C LEU A 48 15.37 -12.44 -5.06
N ARG A 49 15.71 -13.72 -5.03
CA ARG A 49 17.09 -14.19 -5.25
C ARG A 49 17.14 -15.05 -6.49
N SER A 50 18.07 -14.77 -7.38
CA SER A 50 18.38 -15.58 -8.54
C SER A 50 19.88 -15.81 -8.65
N TRP A 51 20.26 -16.85 -9.39
CA TRP A 51 21.64 -17.10 -9.79
C TRP A 51 21.74 -16.94 -11.31
N THR A 52 22.70 -16.14 -11.78
CA THR A 52 22.96 -15.89 -13.20
C THR A 52 24.46 -15.81 -13.40
N ASP A 53 25.00 -16.59 -14.34
CA ASP A 53 26.43 -16.61 -14.69
C ASP A 53 27.38 -16.74 -13.48
N GLY A 54 27.02 -17.63 -12.55
CA GLY A 54 27.79 -17.86 -11.32
C GLY A 54 27.66 -16.78 -10.25
N GLN A 55 26.90 -15.71 -10.51
CA GLN A 55 26.64 -14.63 -9.57
C GLN A 55 25.26 -14.76 -8.92
N GLN A 56 25.20 -14.51 -7.62
CA GLN A 56 23.93 -14.33 -6.95
C GLN A 56 23.44 -12.89 -7.15
N VAL A 57 22.17 -12.74 -7.51
CA VAL A 57 21.49 -11.45 -7.65
C VAL A 57 20.34 -11.39 -6.65
N LEU A 58 20.37 -10.39 -5.75
CA LEU A 58 19.25 -10.06 -4.88
C LEU A 58 18.51 -8.87 -5.47
N ARG A 59 17.21 -9.01 -5.75
CA ARG A 59 16.34 -7.94 -6.24
C ARG A 59 15.33 -7.51 -5.19
N PHE A 60 15.12 -6.21 -5.07
CA PHE A 60 14.13 -5.61 -4.19
C PHE A 60 13.72 -4.23 -4.71
N GLY A 61 12.57 -3.74 -4.26
CA GLY A 61 12.08 -2.41 -4.58
C GLY A 61 11.26 -1.86 -3.42
N LEU A 62 10.49 -0.81 -3.70
CA LEU A 62 9.55 -0.24 -2.76
C LEU A 62 8.12 -0.69 -3.06
N SER A 63 7.32 -0.83 -2.01
CA SER A 63 5.89 -1.04 -2.09
C SER A 63 5.16 0.13 -1.43
N LEU A 64 3.95 0.40 -1.89
CA LEU A 64 3.04 1.39 -1.33
C LEU A 64 1.71 0.72 -1.04
N ARG A 65 1.14 0.97 0.13
CA ARG A 65 -0.25 0.62 0.46
C ARG A 65 -0.88 1.75 1.25
N VAL A 66 -2.17 1.99 1.02
CA VAL A 66 -2.95 2.99 1.75
C VAL A 66 -4.30 2.39 2.08
N THR A 67 -4.69 2.54 3.34
CA THR A 67 -5.96 2.07 3.89
C THR A 67 -6.72 3.26 4.43
N PRO A 68 -7.80 3.72 3.77
CA PRO A 68 -8.67 4.76 4.30
C PRO A 68 -9.31 4.35 5.63
N THR A 69 -9.57 5.31 6.53
CA THR A 69 -10.19 5.06 7.83
C THR A 69 -11.54 4.34 7.71
N ALA A 70 -12.42 4.78 6.82
CA ALA A 70 -13.73 4.14 6.62
C ALA A 70 -13.61 2.68 6.17
N TRP A 71 -12.59 2.33 5.37
CA TRP A 71 -12.33 0.94 5.01
C TRP A 71 -11.86 0.10 6.22
N TRP A 72 -11.02 0.67 7.08
CA TRP A 72 -10.61 0.03 8.33
C TRP A 72 -11.78 -0.16 9.29
N GLU A 73 -12.66 0.83 9.44
CA GLU A 73 -13.88 0.74 10.26
C GLU A 73 -14.80 -0.38 9.77
N PHE A 74 -15.01 -0.45 8.46
CA PHE A 74 -15.74 -1.55 7.84
C PHE A 74 -15.10 -2.91 8.12
N GLY A 75 -13.78 -3.02 7.96
CA GLY A 75 -13.05 -4.24 8.26
C GLY A 75 -13.21 -4.68 9.71
N ASN A 76 -13.18 -3.74 10.66
CA ASN A 76 -13.41 -4.01 12.08
C ASN A 76 -14.86 -4.36 12.40
N TRP A 77 -15.83 -3.72 11.73
CA TRP A 77 -17.24 -4.10 11.83
C TRP A 77 -17.44 -5.56 11.36
N ARG A 78 -16.90 -5.91 10.18
CA ARG A 78 -16.94 -7.29 9.65
C ARG A 78 -16.23 -8.28 10.60
N ALA A 79 -15.10 -7.89 11.18
CA ALA A 79 -14.38 -8.70 12.17
C ALA A 79 -15.26 -8.98 13.41
N ALA A 80 -15.96 -7.97 13.92
CA ALA A 80 -16.86 -8.11 15.06
C ALA A 80 -18.04 -9.05 14.75
N GLN A 81 -18.63 -8.95 13.56
CA GLN A 81 -19.68 -9.87 13.09
C GLN A 81 -19.21 -11.33 13.05
N LEU A 82 -17.91 -11.56 12.84
CA LEU A 82 -17.28 -12.88 12.83
C LEU A 82 -16.67 -13.30 14.18
N GLY A 83 -16.90 -12.53 15.26
CA GLY A 83 -16.35 -12.80 16.58
C GLY A 83 -14.83 -12.65 16.68
N ARG A 84 -14.21 -11.86 15.80
CA ARG A 84 -12.77 -11.59 15.78
C ARG A 84 -12.46 -10.29 16.51
N ALA A 85 -11.27 -10.22 17.12
CA ALA A 85 -10.79 -9.00 17.75
C ALA A 85 -10.59 -7.87 16.73
N PRO A 86 -10.83 -6.61 17.10
CA PRO A 86 -10.55 -5.47 16.24
C PRO A 86 -9.03 -5.36 15.99
N SER A 87 -8.66 -4.90 14.79
CA SER A 87 -7.29 -4.59 14.43
C SER A 87 -7.02 -3.09 14.64
N PRO A 88 -5.84 -2.68 15.14
CA PRO A 88 -5.48 -1.26 15.20
C PRO A 88 -5.27 -0.69 13.79
N LEU A 89 -5.57 0.60 13.60
CA LEU A 89 -5.43 1.26 12.29
C LEU A 89 -4.01 1.13 11.71
N ALA A 90 -2.97 1.22 12.54
CA ALA A 90 -1.58 1.06 12.10
C ALA A 90 -1.26 -0.32 11.48
N ALA A 91 -2.08 -1.35 11.76
CA ALA A 91 -1.94 -2.70 11.21
C ALA A 91 -2.98 -2.99 10.10
N ALA A 92 -3.79 -2.00 9.72
CA ALA A 92 -4.82 -2.17 8.70
C ALA A 92 -4.21 -2.38 7.31
N THR A 93 -4.88 -3.19 6.50
CA THR A 93 -4.52 -3.48 5.12
C THR A 93 -5.72 -3.34 4.20
N GLY A 94 -5.49 -2.99 2.95
CA GLY A 94 -6.53 -2.89 1.95
C GLY A 94 -7.15 -1.49 1.83
N PRO A 95 -7.99 -1.26 0.80
CA PRO A 95 -8.48 -2.27 -0.11
C PRO A 95 -7.44 -2.71 -1.16
N ASP A 96 -6.28 -2.03 -1.25
CA ASP A 96 -5.17 -2.38 -2.15
C ASP A 96 -5.61 -2.41 -3.64
N LEU A 97 -6.52 -1.51 -4.01
CA LEU A 97 -7.13 -1.43 -5.35
C LEU A 97 -6.53 -0.32 -6.23
N ILE A 98 -5.68 0.53 -5.67
CA ILE A 98 -5.01 1.61 -6.38
C ILE A 98 -3.54 1.22 -6.58
N ALA A 99 -3.11 1.19 -7.85
CA ALA A 99 -1.71 1.04 -8.18
C ALA A 99 -0.89 2.24 -7.66
N ASP A 100 0.42 2.08 -7.50
CA ASP A 100 1.27 3.16 -6.98
C ASP A 100 1.17 4.45 -7.82
N GLY A 101 0.83 4.37 -9.11
CA GLY A 101 0.65 5.54 -9.99
C GLY A 101 1.97 6.29 -10.25
N LEU A 102 3.11 5.65 -9.96
CA LEU A 102 4.44 6.23 -10.16
C LEU A 102 4.99 5.82 -11.53
N PRO A 103 5.89 6.63 -12.12
CA PRO A 103 6.60 6.24 -13.33
C PRO A 103 7.38 4.92 -13.13
N GLU A 104 7.49 4.10 -14.17
CA GLU A 104 8.19 2.80 -14.13
C GLU A 104 9.61 2.89 -13.56
N ALA A 105 10.35 3.95 -13.90
CA ALA A 105 11.69 4.22 -13.36
C ALA A 105 11.74 4.45 -11.83
N MET A 106 10.60 4.55 -11.15
CA MET A 106 10.48 4.60 -9.69
C MET A 106 10.16 3.23 -9.09
N THR A 107 9.49 2.36 -9.85
CA THR A 107 8.92 1.09 -9.37
C THR A 107 9.77 -0.13 -9.75
N GLU A 108 10.71 0.03 -10.69
CA GLU A 108 11.69 -1.01 -11.04
C GLU A 108 12.44 -1.54 -9.81
N LEU A 109 12.67 -2.86 -9.79
CA LEU A 109 13.46 -3.50 -8.74
C LEU A 109 14.94 -3.18 -8.91
N TRP A 110 15.56 -2.70 -7.84
CA TRP A 110 17.02 -2.65 -7.72
C TRP A 110 17.62 -4.05 -7.68
N SER A 111 18.87 -4.17 -8.13
CA SER A 111 19.65 -5.41 -8.10
C SER A 111 20.93 -5.21 -7.29
N LEU A 112 21.23 -6.14 -6.39
CA LEU A 112 22.49 -6.28 -5.69
C LEU A 112 23.15 -7.58 -6.16
N ARG A 113 24.18 -7.46 -6.98
CA ARG A 113 24.95 -8.59 -7.52
C ARG A 113 26.14 -8.90 -6.62
N THR A 114 26.50 -10.18 -6.54
CA THR A 114 27.75 -10.56 -5.90
C THR A 114 28.95 -10.35 -6.81
N GLU A 115 30.11 -10.08 -6.22
CA GLU A 115 31.40 -10.02 -6.91
C GLU A 115 31.75 -11.41 -7.48
N PRO A 116 32.05 -11.53 -8.78
CA PRO A 116 32.44 -12.80 -9.38
C PRO A 116 33.72 -13.38 -8.76
N ASP A 117 34.71 -12.51 -8.45
CA ASP A 117 35.99 -12.92 -7.91
C ASP A 117 36.01 -13.02 -6.37
N GLN A 118 34.92 -12.62 -5.70
CA GLN A 118 34.79 -12.62 -4.24
C GLN A 118 33.42 -13.16 -3.80
N PRO A 119 33.26 -14.50 -3.76
CA PRO A 119 31.99 -15.13 -3.43
C PRO A 119 31.36 -14.59 -2.14
N GLY A 120 30.09 -14.20 -2.24
CA GLY A 120 29.30 -13.70 -1.10
C GLY A 120 29.50 -12.20 -0.79
N GLN A 121 30.40 -11.50 -1.46
CA GLN A 121 30.51 -10.03 -1.37
C GLN A 121 29.63 -9.36 -2.41
N VAL A 122 28.99 -8.25 -2.07
CA VAL A 122 28.20 -7.46 -3.03
C VAL A 122 29.09 -6.51 -3.83
N GLN A 123 28.73 -6.26 -5.10
CA GLN A 123 29.37 -5.23 -5.93
C GLN A 123 29.15 -3.84 -5.33
N SER A 124 30.23 -3.10 -5.08
CA SER A 124 30.13 -1.75 -4.50
C SER A 124 29.37 -0.79 -5.41
N GLY A 125 29.55 -0.92 -6.73
CA GLY A 125 28.86 -0.10 -7.73
C GLY A 125 27.33 -0.20 -7.65
N ASP A 126 26.79 -1.41 -7.42
CA ASP A 126 25.34 -1.59 -7.24
C ASP A 126 24.85 -0.83 -6.01
N VAL A 127 25.59 -0.90 -4.90
CA VAL A 127 25.24 -0.18 -3.66
C VAL A 127 25.29 1.33 -3.85
N GLU A 128 26.26 1.85 -4.59
CA GLU A 128 26.43 3.26 -4.88
C GLU A 128 25.31 3.80 -5.79
N VAL A 129 24.97 3.06 -6.86
CA VAL A 129 23.86 3.40 -7.75
C VAL A 129 22.54 3.47 -6.98
N ILE A 130 22.24 2.44 -6.17
CA ILE A 130 21.01 2.44 -5.37
C ILE A 130 21.00 3.62 -4.40
N ARG A 131 22.11 3.86 -3.69
CA ARG A 131 22.22 4.97 -2.74
C ARG A 131 21.98 6.33 -3.39
N ALA A 132 22.48 6.53 -4.62
CA ALA A 132 22.26 7.77 -5.37
C ALA A 132 20.79 7.96 -5.78
N GLU A 133 20.07 6.86 -6.07
CA GLU A 133 18.66 6.90 -6.45
C GLU A 133 17.68 6.98 -5.27
N LEU A 134 18.09 6.51 -4.08
CA LEU A 134 17.22 6.39 -2.92
C LEU A 134 16.41 7.67 -2.63
N PRO A 135 16.98 8.89 -2.54
CA PRO A 135 16.20 10.07 -2.21
C PRO A 135 15.07 10.32 -3.20
N ARG A 136 15.35 10.23 -4.51
CA ARG A 136 14.36 10.46 -5.56
C ARG A 136 13.20 9.47 -5.45
N ARG A 137 13.49 8.17 -5.39
CA ARG A 137 12.45 7.13 -5.35
C ARG A 137 11.67 7.17 -4.03
N VAL A 138 12.36 7.25 -2.89
CA VAL A 138 11.71 7.29 -1.56
C VAL A 138 10.79 8.50 -1.41
N HIS A 139 11.22 9.70 -1.84
CA HIS A 139 10.36 10.88 -1.78
C HIS A 139 9.15 10.78 -2.72
N ALA A 140 9.28 10.13 -3.88
CA ALA A 140 8.15 9.89 -4.77
C ALA A 140 7.09 9.01 -4.09
N TYR A 141 7.51 7.89 -3.48
CA TYR A 141 6.61 7.02 -2.71
C TYR A 141 5.98 7.75 -1.52
N ALA A 142 6.78 8.49 -0.73
CA ALA A 142 6.27 9.20 0.45
C ALA A 142 5.22 10.26 0.11
N ARG A 143 5.45 11.03 -0.97
CA ARG A 143 4.48 12.04 -1.45
C ARG A 143 3.21 11.38 -1.96
N ARG A 144 3.34 10.33 -2.78
CA ARG A 144 2.21 9.60 -3.32
C ARG A 144 1.35 8.96 -2.23
N ALA A 145 2.01 8.38 -1.23
CA ALA A 145 1.36 7.83 -0.05
C ALA A 145 0.53 8.88 0.71
N ARG A 146 1.07 10.08 0.90
CA ARG A 146 0.37 11.18 1.54
C ARG A 146 -0.80 11.71 0.70
N GLN A 147 -0.62 11.82 -0.61
CA GLN A 147 -1.69 12.23 -1.52
C GLN A 147 -2.89 11.29 -1.39
N LEU A 148 -2.68 9.97 -1.38
CA LEU A 148 -3.76 9.00 -1.21
C LEU A 148 -4.46 9.05 0.17
N LEU A 149 -3.86 9.72 1.16
CA LEU A 149 -4.49 9.99 2.46
C LEU A 149 -5.22 11.34 2.52
N GLU A 150 -5.08 12.19 1.50
CA GLU A 150 -5.87 13.42 1.42
C GLU A 150 -7.36 13.08 1.40
N PRO A 151 -8.23 13.92 1.98
CA PRO A 151 -9.67 13.70 1.98
C PRO A 151 -10.15 13.39 0.57
N ASP A 152 -11.02 12.37 0.46
CA ASP A 152 -11.65 11.92 -0.79
C ASP A 152 -10.72 11.42 -1.90
N ARG A 153 -9.40 11.64 -1.82
CA ARG A 153 -8.48 11.35 -2.92
C ARG A 153 -8.46 9.87 -3.29
N TYR A 154 -8.52 8.99 -2.31
CA TYR A 154 -8.61 7.54 -2.56
C TYR A 154 -9.89 7.18 -3.32
N LEU A 155 -11.03 7.74 -2.90
CA LEU A 155 -12.33 7.51 -3.53
C LEU A 155 -12.36 8.06 -4.96
N ASP A 156 -11.86 9.28 -5.17
CA ASP A 156 -11.78 9.90 -6.50
C ASP A 156 -10.98 9.04 -7.48
N GLU A 157 -9.89 8.42 -7.02
CA GLU A 157 -9.09 7.54 -7.86
C GLU A 157 -9.76 6.19 -8.15
N LEU A 158 -10.51 5.61 -7.20
CA LEU A 158 -11.34 4.44 -7.50
C LEU A 158 -12.44 4.80 -8.52
N LEU A 159 -13.07 5.97 -8.37
CA LEU A 159 -14.05 6.49 -9.31
C LEU A 159 -13.42 6.83 -10.66
N ALA A 160 -12.12 7.08 -10.78
CA ALA A 160 -11.47 7.29 -12.07
C ALA A 160 -11.10 5.99 -12.80
N GLN A 161 -11.13 4.82 -12.14
CA GLN A 161 -10.77 3.55 -12.78
C GLN A 161 -11.77 3.14 -13.86
N PRO A 162 -11.30 2.72 -15.06
CA PRO A 162 -12.13 2.01 -16.01
C PRO A 162 -12.45 0.60 -15.49
N ASP A 163 -13.55 0.01 -15.96
CA ASP A 163 -13.91 -1.40 -15.71
C ASP A 163 -13.87 -1.83 -14.23
N ARG A 164 -14.51 -1.02 -13.37
CA ARG A 164 -14.54 -1.25 -11.92
C ARG A 164 -15.13 -2.61 -11.57
N GLN A 165 -14.33 -3.44 -10.92
CA GLN A 165 -14.71 -4.79 -10.49
C GLN A 165 -15.51 -4.75 -9.18
N VAL A 166 -16.06 -5.90 -8.78
CA VAL A 166 -16.83 -6.05 -7.52
C VAL A 166 -16.10 -5.46 -6.31
N ALA A 167 -14.81 -5.75 -6.15
CA ALA A 167 -14.02 -5.23 -5.04
C ALA A 167 -13.90 -3.69 -5.07
N THR A 168 -13.79 -3.09 -6.25
CA THR A 168 -13.80 -1.63 -6.43
C THR A 168 -15.14 -1.03 -6.03
N TRP A 169 -16.27 -1.64 -6.42
CA TRP A 169 -17.59 -1.19 -6.00
C TRP A 169 -17.86 -1.37 -4.51
N GLU A 170 -17.34 -2.42 -3.88
CA GLU A 170 -17.38 -2.59 -2.42
C GLU A 170 -16.66 -1.45 -1.72
N ALA A 171 -15.41 -1.15 -2.14
CA ALA A 171 -14.64 -0.03 -1.59
C ALA A 171 -15.32 1.32 -1.82
N ILE A 172 -15.81 1.61 -3.04
CA ILE A 172 -16.54 2.84 -3.34
C ILE A 172 -17.77 2.98 -2.44
N THR A 173 -18.55 1.91 -2.28
CA THR A 173 -19.77 1.92 -1.44
C THR A 173 -19.43 2.24 0.02
N VAL A 174 -18.38 1.61 0.56
CA VAL A 174 -17.92 1.85 1.94
C VAL A 174 -17.43 3.28 2.13
N LEU A 175 -16.63 3.81 1.19
CA LEU A 175 -16.09 5.17 1.29
C LEU A 175 -17.17 6.24 1.12
N LEU A 176 -18.15 6.02 0.22
CA LEU A 176 -19.27 6.95 0.03
C LEU A 176 -20.23 6.99 1.22
N ALA A 177 -20.29 5.92 2.02
CA ALA A 177 -21.14 5.89 3.21
C ALA A 177 -20.79 6.98 4.24
N GLU A 178 -19.54 7.45 4.29
CA GLU A 178 -19.13 8.59 5.13
C GLU A 178 -19.76 9.92 4.72
N ARG A 179 -20.27 10.01 3.48
CA ARG A 179 -20.89 11.24 2.96
C ARG A 179 -22.40 11.27 3.17
N GLY A 180 -22.97 10.24 3.80
CA GLY A 180 -24.41 10.11 3.99
C GLY A 180 -25.18 9.70 2.73
N PRO A 181 -26.53 9.76 2.76
CA PRO A 181 -27.37 9.37 1.65
C PRO A 181 -27.25 10.36 0.50
N THR A 182 -26.48 9.99 -0.52
CA THR A 182 -26.24 10.79 -1.73
C THR A 182 -26.63 9.98 -2.98
N PRO A 183 -26.95 10.64 -4.11
CA PRO A 183 -27.21 9.94 -5.37
C PRO A 183 -26.06 9.00 -5.78
N GLU A 184 -24.81 9.44 -5.58
CA GLU A 184 -23.62 8.65 -5.88
C GLU A 184 -23.54 7.39 -4.99
N PHE A 185 -23.96 7.52 -3.72
CA PHE A 185 -24.06 6.39 -2.81
C PHE A 185 -25.13 5.39 -3.28
N ASP A 186 -26.32 5.87 -3.64
CA ASP A 186 -27.41 5.01 -4.15
C ASP A 186 -27.00 4.26 -5.43
N ASP A 187 -26.30 4.95 -6.34
CA ASP A 187 -25.74 4.34 -7.55
C ASP A 187 -24.71 3.26 -7.20
N ALA A 188 -23.80 3.52 -6.26
CA ALA A 188 -22.81 2.54 -5.81
C ALA A 188 -23.47 1.30 -5.18
N LEU A 189 -24.52 1.48 -4.37
CA LEU A 189 -25.31 0.38 -3.81
C LEU A 189 -25.94 -0.48 -4.92
N ALA A 190 -26.51 0.15 -5.95
CA ALA A 190 -27.13 -0.53 -7.07
C ALA A 190 -26.10 -1.35 -7.88
N GLN A 191 -24.93 -0.75 -8.16
CA GLN A 191 -23.85 -1.42 -8.89
C GLN A 191 -23.30 -2.63 -8.11
N LEU A 192 -23.05 -2.47 -6.81
CA LEU A 192 -22.57 -3.56 -5.97
C LEU A 192 -23.60 -4.71 -5.95
N ARG A 193 -24.89 -4.40 -5.80
CA ARG A 193 -25.96 -5.41 -5.80
C ARG A 193 -26.08 -6.16 -7.12
N ALA A 194 -25.82 -5.50 -8.25
CA ALA A 194 -25.89 -6.10 -9.57
C ALA A 194 -24.71 -7.06 -9.86
N LEU A 195 -23.52 -6.77 -9.29
CA LEU A 195 -22.27 -7.47 -9.62
C LEU A 195 -21.86 -8.51 -8.59
N ALA A 196 -22.17 -8.30 -7.31
CA ALA A 196 -21.75 -9.18 -6.23
C ALA A 196 -22.75 -10.33 -5.97
N PRO A 197 -22.27 -11.49 -5.46
CA PRO A 197 -23.16 -12.51 -4.89
C PRO A 197 -24.07 -11.91 -3.81
N ALA A 198 -25.34 -12.33 -3.79
CA ALA A 198 -26.36 -11.71 -2.94
C ALA A 198 -25.98 -11.63 -1.45
N ASN A 199 -25.41 -12.71 -0.90
CA ASN A 199 -24.96 -12.74 0.49
C ASN A 199 -23.83 -11.73 0.78
N HIS A 200 -22.89 -11.58 -0.14
CA HIS A 200 -21.79 -10.60 -0.03
C HIS A 200 -22.32 -9.17 -0.15
N ALA A 201 -23.19 -8.93 -1.14
CA ALA A 201 -23.82 -7.63 -1.32
C ALA A 201 -24.61 -7.22 -0.07
N ASP A 202 -25.50 -8.08 0.44
CA ASP A 202 -26.36 -7.73 1.56
C ASP A 202 -25.57 -7.37 2.83
N GLU A 203 -24.43 -8.02 3.09
CA GLU A 203 -23.54 -7.69 4.19
C GLU A 203 -22.95 -6.27 4.06
N VAL A 204 -22.36 -5.95 2.90
CA VAL A 204 -21.76 -4.63 2.65
C VAL A 204 -22.83 -3.54 2.66
N LEU A 205 -23.99 -3.80 2.03
CA LEU A 205 -25.12 -2.86 1.99
C LEU A 205 -25.68 -2.58 3.39
N ALA A 206 -25.71 -3.58 4.28
CA ALA A 206 -26.17 -3.41 5.65
C ALA A 206 -25.25 -2.46 6.43
N TYR A 207 -23.93 -2.67 6.36
CA TYR A 207 -22.96 -1.75 6.97
C TYR A 207 -23.08 -0.34 6.39
N ALA A 208 -23.02 -0.23 5.06
CA ALA A 208 -22.93 1.04 4.38
C ALA A 208 -24.19 1.92 4.65
N ARG A 209 -25.38 1.32 4.66
CA ARG A 209 -26.61 2.05 5.01
C ARG A 209 -26.65 2.49 6.46
N ALA A 210 -26.22 1.63 7.38
CA ALA A 210 -26.17 1.99 8.80
C ALA A 210 -25.19 3.15 9.04
N ARG A 211 -24.04 3.15 8.34
CA ARG A 211 -23.05 4.22 8.41
C ARG A 211 -23.56 5.51 7.78
N ALA A 212 -24.13 5.45 6.58
CA ALA A 212 -24.68 6.63 5.91
C ALA A 212 -25.84 7.28 6.67
N ALA A 213 -26.61 6.52 7.45
CA ALA A 213 -27.71 7.06 8.25
C ALA A 213 -27.27 7.91 9.46
N VAL A 214 -25.99 7.83 9.85
CA VAL A 214 -25.43 8.56 11.00
C VAL A 214 -24.33 9.56 10.60
N ALA A 215 -24.04 9.69 9.30
CA ALA A 215 -23.10 10.65 8.75
C ALA A 215 -23.70 12.06 8.65
#